data_AF-A0A317MQB0-F1
#
_entry.id   AF-A0A317MQB0-F1
#
_cell.length_a   1.000
_cell.length_b   1.000
_cell.length_c   1.000
_cell.angle_alpha   90.00
_cell.angle_beta   90.00
_cell.angle_gamma   90.00
#
_symmetry.space_group_name_H-M   'P 1'
#
loop_
_entity.id
_entity.type
_entity.pdbx_description
1 polymer ?
#
loop_
_entity_poly.entity_id
_entity_poly.type
_entity_poly.pdbx_seq_one_letter_code
_entity_poly.pdbx_strand_id
1 'polypeptide(L)' 'RPQSAPHERLISFVTDRPGHDWRYAIDARKMRERLSWGPQETFDTGIVKTVDWYLSRA' A
#
# COMPACT_ATOMS: atom_id res chain seq x y z
N ARG A 1 -16.26 7.14 -13.80
CA ARG A 1 -16.19 5.66 -13.77
C ARG A 1 -15.31 5.22 -14.94
N PRO A 2 -14.46 4.19 -14.80
CA PRO A 2 -13.77 3.64 -15.96
C PRO A 2 -14.80 3.25 -17.01
N GLN A 3 -14.53 3.56 -18.28
CA GLN A 3 -15.17 2.88 -19.41
C GLN A 3 -14.92 1.38 -19.22
N SER A 4 -15.87 0.49 -19.55
CA SER A 4 -15.77 -0.95 -19.27
C SER A 4 -14.57 -1.61 -19.93
N ALA A 5 -13.42 -1.56 -19.26
CA ALA A 5 -12.10 -1.75 -19.83
C ALA A 5 -11.14 -2.33 -18.77
N PRO A 6 -10.07 -3.03 -19.19
CA PRO A 6 -9.02 -3.47 -18.28
C PRO A 6 -8.40 -2.27 -17.54
N HIS A 7 -8.32 -2.37 -16.21
CA HIS A 7 -7.78 -1.31 -15.34
C HIS A 7 -6.28 -1.05 -15.58
N GLU A 8 -5.57 -2.04 -16.14
CA GLU A 8 -4.18 -1.96 -16.58
C GLU A 8 -3.97 -0.81 -17.57
N ARG A 9 -5.01 -0.39 -18.32
CA ARG A 9 -4.97 0.77 -19.23
C ARG A 9 -5.00 2.13 -18.50
N LEU A 10 -4.87 2.15 -17.18
CA LEU A 10 -4.62 3.33 -16.35
C LEU A 10 -3.16 3.39 -15.84
N ILE A 11 -2.33 2.39 -16.15
CA ILE A 11 -0.94 2.28 -15.70
C ILE A 11 0.00 2.79 -16.81
N SER A 12 0.98 3.62 -16.43
CA SER A 12 2.05 4.08 -17.33
C SER A 12 3.41 3.85 -16.69
N PHE A 13 4.30 3.14 -17.38
CA PHE A 13 5.69 2.99 -16.96
C PHE A 13 6.50 4.22 -17.34
N VAL A 14 7.34 4.68 -16.42
CA VAL A 14 8.24 5.83 -16.56
C VAL A 14 9.65 5.43 -16.12
N THR A 15 10.64 6.27 -16.41
CA THR A 15 12.03 6.07 -15.95
C THR A 15 12.06 5.92 -14.42
N ASP A 16 12.68 4.85 -13.93
CA ASP A 16 12.81 4.61 -12.49
C ASP A 16 13.72 5.65 -11.80
N ARG A 17 13.54 5.83 -10.48
CA ARG A 17 14.33 6.78 -9.71
C ARG A 17 15.77 6.25 -9.52
N PRO A 18 16.81 7.09 -9.67
CA PRO A 18 18.16 6.71 -9.26
C PRO A 18 18.20 6.30 -7.79
N GLY A 19 18.85 5.17 -7.47
CA GLY A 19 18.93 4.66 -6.10
C GLY A 19 17.62 4.02 -5.58
N HIS A 20 16.81 3.41 -6.45
CA HIS A 20 15.68 2.60 -6.01
C HIS A 20 16.15 1.25 -5.44
N ASP A 21 16.18 1.09 -4.12
CA ASP A 21 16.32 -0.23 -3.51
C ASP A 21 15.10 -1.11 -3.82
N TRP A 22 15.31 -2.26 -4.47
CA TRP A 22 14.22 -3.10 -4.98
C TRP A 22 13.43 -3.86 -3.91
N ARG A 23 13.98 -4.02 -2.70
CA ARG A 23 13.34 -4.84 -1.66
C ARG A 23 13.72 -4.41 -0.25
N TYR A 24 12.73 -3.91 0.48
CA TYR A 24 12.77 -3.84 1.94
C TYR A 24 11.90 -4.95 2.55
N ALA A 25 12.37 -5.55 3.65
CA ALA A 25 11.59 -6.51 4.44
C ALA A 25 12.01 -6.40 5.90
N ILE A 26 11.04 -6.31 6.81
CA ILE A 26 11.26 -6.14 8.25
C ILE A 26 10.73 -7.35 9.01
N ASP A 27 11.56 -7.91 9.89
CA ASP A 27 11.13 -8.91 10.87
C ASP A 27 10.71 -8.23 12.18
N ALA A 28 9.40 -8.10 12.37
CA ALA A 28 8.82 -7.49 13.57
C ALA A 28 8.62 -8.47 14.76
N ARG A 29 9.15 -9.71 14.72
CA ARG A 29 8.99 -10.71 15.82
C ARG A 29 9.27 -10.14 17.21
N LYS A 30 10.40 -9.43 17.36
CA LYS A 30 10.84 -8.83 18.64
C LYS A 30 9.78 -7.89 19.25
N MET A 31 9.04 -7.13 18.44
CA MET A 31 7.97 -6.25 18.94
C MET A 31 6.73 -7.06 19.37
N ARG A 32 6.34 -8.07 18.57
CA ARG A 32 5.22 -8.96 18.91
C ARG A 32 5.44 -9.68 20.23
N GLU A 33 6.63 -10.26 20.40
CA GLU A 33 6.98 -11.06 21.58
C GLU A 33 7.17 -10.23 22.86
N ARG A 34 7.75 -9.02 22.75
CA ARG A 34 8.14 -8.23 23.95
C ARG A 34 7.17 -7.12 24.33
N LEU A 35 6.31 -6.69 23.42
CA LEU A 35 5.39 -5.55 23.61
C LEU A 35 3.93 -5.95 23.37
N SER A 36 3.65 -7.23 23.09
CA SER A 36 2.34 -7.73 22.64
C SER A 36 1.77 -6.95 21.44
N TRP A 37 2.65 -6.35 20.63
CA TRP A 37 2.29 -5.47 19.52
C TRP A 37 1.86 -6.29 18.30
N GLY A 38 0.87 -5.80 17.55
CA GLY A 38 0.51 -6.32 16.23
C GLY A 38 -0.18 -5.24 15.40
N PRO A 39 -0.18 -5.36 14.06
CA PRO A 39 -0.93 -4.46 13.21
C PRO A 39 -2.44 -4.66 13.42
N GLN A 40 -3.20 -3.56 13.48
CA GLN A 40 -4.67 -3.58 13.54
C GLN A 40 -5.32 -3.73 12.15
N GLU A 41 -4.55 -3.54 11.08
CA GLU A 41 -5.00 -3.55 9.69
C GLU A 41 -4.20 -4.57 8.87
N THR A 42 -4.82 -5.14 7.84
CA THR A 42 -4.10 -5.76 6.72
C THR A 42 -3.79 -4.70 5.67
N PHE A 43 -3.03 -5.06 4.63
CA PHE A 43 -2.86 -4.17 3.47
C PHE A 43 -4.22 -3.84 2.83
N ASP A 44 -5.07 -4.84 2.63
CA ASP A 44 -6.37 -4.70 1.96
C ASP A 44 -7.33 -3.80 2.74
N THR A 45 -7.39 -3.93 4.07
CA THR A 45 -8.26 -3.05 4.89
C THR A 45 -7.70 -1.63 4.98
N GLY A 46 -6.37 -1.48 5.06
CA GLY A 46 -5.70 -0.19 5.12
C GLY A 46 -5.80 0.62 3.81
N ILE A 47 -5.65 -0.02 2.66
CA ILE A 47 -5.69 0.68 1.35
C ILE A 47 -7.09 1.18 1.02
N VAL A 48 -8.14 0.42 1.33
CA VAL A 48 -9.55 0.86 1.17
C VAL A 48 -9.83 2.09 2.03
N LYS A 49 -9.53 2.02 3.34
CA LYS A 49 -9.67 3.18 4.26
C LYS A 49 -8.92 4.42 3.80
N THR A 50 -7.76 4.22 3.16
CA THR A 50 -6.95 5.32 2.59
C THR A 50 -7.65 5.95 1.39
N VAL A 51 -8.15 5.16 0.44
CA VAL A 51 -8.90 5.67 -0.73
C VAL A 51 -10.17 6.41 -0.30
N ASP A 52 -10.95 5.84 0.63
CA ASP A 52 -12.15 6.47 1.17
C ASP A 52 -11.85 7.81 1.86
N TRP A 53 -10.72 7.91 2.57
CA TRP A 53 -10.25 9.16 3.18
C TRP A 53 -9.94 10.25 2.14
N TYR A 54 -9.32 9.90 1.01
CA TYR A 54 -9.08 10.85 -0.08
C TYR A 54 -10.39 11.28 -0.76
N LEU A 55 -11.34 10.36 -0.96
CA LEU A 55 -12.62 10.67 -1.63
C LEU A 55 -13.60 11.45 -0.74
N SER A 56 -13.55 11.28 0.58
CA SER A 56 -14.43 11.97 1.54
C SER A 56 -13.96 13.38 1.94
N ARG A 57 -12.78 13.81 1.46
CA ARG A 57 -12.16 15.11 1.78
C ARG A 57 -11.82 15.96 0.54
N ALA A 58 -12.27 15.52 -0.63
CA ALA A 58 -12.20 16.25 -1.90
C ALA A 58 -13.44 17.13 -2.10
#